data_AF-A0A5N6R240-F1
#
_entry.id   AF-A0A5N6R240-F1
#
_cell.length_a   1.000
_cell.length_b   1.000
_cell.length_c   1.000
_cell.angle_alpha   90.00
_cell.angle_beta   90.00
_cell.angle_gamma   90.00
#
_symmetry.space_group_name_H-M   'P 1'
#
loop_
_entity.id
_entity.type
_entity.pdbx_description
1 polymer ?
#
loop_
_entity_poly.entity_id
_entity_poly.type
_entity_poly.pdbx_seq_one_letter_code
_entity_poly.pdbx_strand_id
1 'polypeptide(L)' 'MILVAVLAELMEEYTVLLARVLEHLFHSVPFPRRVRFLILHSLPFASSPRLAPVPPAY' A
#
# COMPACT_ATOMS: atom_id res chain seq x y z
N MET A 1 10.68 26.58 -10.06
CA MET A 1 10.55 25.60 -8.96
C MET A 1 9.50 25.98 -7.92
N ILE A 2 9.00 27.23 -7.88
CA ILE A 2 8.01 27.68 -6.90
C ILE A 2 6.66 26.93 -6.96
N LEU A 3 6.18 26.59 -8.16
CA LEU A 3 4.91 25.88 -8.34
C LEU A 3 4.90 24.51 -7.63
N VAL A 4 6.02 23.80 -7.69
CA VAL A 4 6.17 22.48 -7.05
C VAL A 4 6.14 22.61 -5.54
N ALA A 5 6.76 23.66 -4.98
CA ALA A 5 6.73 23.92 -3.55
C ALA A 5 5.31 24.22 -3.05
N VAL A 6 4.57 25.06 -3.78
CA VAL A 6 3.17 25.37 -3.46
C VAL A 6 2.28 24.13 -3.57
N LEU A 7 2.49 23.30 -4.60
CA LEU A 7 1.76 22.04 -4.71
C LEU A 7 2.10 21.07 -3.57
N ALA A 8 3.36 20.98 -3.17
CA ALA A 8 3.78 20.13 -2.07
C ALA A 8 3.15 20.56 -0.74
N GLU A 9 3.15 21.87 -0.46
CA GLU A 9 2.51 22.45 0.73
C GLU A 9 1.00 22.16 0.76
N LEU A 10 0.31 22.33 -0.36
CA LEU A 10 -1.11 21.97 -0.49
C LEU A 10 -1.36 20.46 -0.32
N MET A 11 -0.48 19.63 -0.87
CA MET A 11 -0.58 18.17 -0.75
C MET A 11 -0.34 17.69 0.68
N GLU A 12 0.52 18.35 1.45
CA GLU A 12 0.75 18.01 2.85
C GLU A 12 -0.54 18.14 3.68
N GLU A 13 -1.21 19.30 3.59
CA GLU A 13 -2.47 19.51 4.31
C GLU A 13 -3.58 18.57 3.83
N TYR A 14 -3.68 18.36 2.51
CA TYR A 14 -4.66 17.45 1.92
C TYR A 14 -4.44 16.00 2.37
N THR A 15 -3.18 15.54 2.38
CA THR A 15 -2.85 14.15 2.76
C THR A 15 -3.11 13.88 4.24
N VAL A 16 -2.93 14.87 5.13
CA VAL A 16 -3.28 14.74 6.55
C VAL A 16 -4.80 14.54 6.72
N LEU A 17 -5.61 15.33 6.04
CA LEU A 17 -7.07 15.18 6.08
C LEU A 17 -7.49 13.85 5.46
N LEU A 18 -6.92 13.50 4.32
CA LEU A 18 -7.18 12.23 3.64
C LEU A 18 -6.82 11.03 4.53
N ALA A 19 -5.69 11.08 5.23
CA ALA A 19 -5.27 10.03 6.15
C ALA A 19 -6.28 9.83 7.28
N ARG A 20 -6.79 10.91 7.88
CA ARG A 20 -7.82 10.82 8.94
C ARG A 20 -9.13 10.24 8.42
N VAL A 21 -9.54 10.62 7.22
CA VAL A 21 -10.76 10.07 6.59
C VAL A 21 -10.59 8.59 6.27
N LEU A 22 -9.43 8.20 5.71
CA LEU A 22 -9.10 6.80 5.44
C LEU A 22 -9.03 5.98 6.73
N GLU A 23 -8.41 6.53 7.78
CA GLU A 23 -8.35 5.92 9.09
C GLU A 23 -9.77 5.68 9.64
N HIS A 24 -10.64 6.68 9.59
CA HIS A 24 -12.03 6.52 10.01
C HIS A 24 -12.78 5.47 9.18
N LEU A 25 -12.56 5.44 7.85
CA LEU A 25 -13.15 4.45 6.96
C LEU A 25 -12.67 3.02 7.29
N PHE A 26 -11.37 2.85 7.59
CA PHE A 26 -10.79 1.57 7.97
C PHE A 26 -11.21 1.10 9.36
N HIS A 27 -11.49 2.03 10.27
CA HIS A 27 -11.99 1.71 11.61
C HIS A 27 -13.50 1.41 11.61
N SER A 28 -14.29 2.15 10.81
CA SER A 28 -15.75 2.02 10.78
C SER A 28 -16.24 0.82 9.96
N VAL A 29 -15.50 0.43 8.92
CA VAL A 29 -15.85 -0.70 8.08
C VAL A 29 -14.81 -1.81 8.28
N PRO A 30 -15.21 -3.05 8.63
CA PRO A 30 -14.26 -4.15 8.69
C PRO A 30 -13.66 -4.32 7.30
N PHE A 31 -12.40 -3.90 7.16
CA PHE A 31 -11.71 -3.95 5.88
C PHE A 31 -11.81 -5.39 5.35
N PRO A 32 -12.39 -5.63 4.15
CA PRO A 32 -12.60 -6.99 3.70
C PRO A 32 -11.24 -7.66 3.68
N ARG A 33 -11.05 -8.72 4.48
CA ARG A 33 -9.75 -9.43 4.59
C ARG A 33 -9.18 -9.78 3.20
N ARG A 34 -10.08 -9.95 2.22
CA ARG A 34 -9.81 -10.11 0.79
C ARG A 34 -9.07 -8.93 0.16
N VAL A 35 -9.48 -7.69 0.43
CA VAL A 35 -8.80 -6.49 -0.10
C VAL A 35 -7.41 -6.34 0.52
N ARG A 36 -7.25 -6.56 1.83
CA ARG A 36 -5.93 -6.57 2.48
C ARG A 36 -5.01 -7.62 1.86
N PHE A 37 -5.54 -8.83 1.64
CA PHE A 37 -4.79 -9.91 1.00
C PHE A 37 -4.43 -9.58 -0.45
N LEU A 38 -5.35 -9.00 -1.23
CA LEU A 38 -5.11 -8.59 -2.61
C LEU A 38 -4.05 -7.50 -2.71
N ILE A 39 -4.09 -6.49 -1.83
CA ILE A 39 -3.08 -5.43 -1.75
C ILE A 39 -1.71 -6.07 -1.49
N LEU A 40 -1.60 -6.89 -0.44
CA LEU A 40 -0.34 -7.56 -0.09
C LEU A 40 0.16 -8.47 -1.22
N HIS A 41 -0.72 -9.21 -1.89
CA HIS A 41 -0.36 -10.08 -3.01
C HIS A 41 0.07 -9.30 -4.26
N SER A 42 -0.52 -8.13 -4.51
CA SER A 42 -0.16 -7.27 -5.64
C SER A 42 1.15 -6.49 -5.46
N LEU A 43 1.72 -6.49 -4.24
CA LEU A 43 3.00 -5.82 -4.01
C LEU A 43 4.09 -6.58 -4.76
N PRO A 44 4.89 -5.90 -5.61
CA PRO A 44 5.93 -6.54 -6.41
C PRO A 44 7.03 -7.21 -5.55
N PHE A 45 7.10 -6.86 -4.26
CA PHE A 45 8.03 -7.43 -3.28
C PHE A 45 7.48 -8.66 -2.53
N ALA A 46 6.16 -8.90 -2.57
CA ALA A 46 5.55 -10.07 -1.91
C ALA A 46 5.68 -11.34 -2.75
N SER A 47 5.83 -11.17 -4.07
CA SER A 47 6.19 -12.25 -4.99
C SER A 47 7.71 -12.48 -4.93
N SER A 48 8.22 -12.93 -3.78
CA SER A 48 9.51 -13.60 -3.81
C SER A 48 9.35 -14.77 -4.79
N PRO A 49 10.20 -14.93 -5.82
CA PRO A 49 10.24 -16.17 -6.57
C PRO A 49 10.45 -17.26 -5.53
N ARG A 50 9.45 -18.13 -5.34
CA ARG A 50 9.68 -19.38 -4.62
C ARG A 50 10.79 -20.03 -5.41
N LEU A 51 12.01 -20.00 -4.87
CA LEU A 51 13.13 -20.81 -5.32
C LEU A 51 12.55 -22.20 -5.55
N ALA A 52 12.40 -22.57 -6.82
CA ALA A 52 11.94 -23.90 -7.18
C ALA A 52 12.84 -24.87 -6.41
N PRO A 53 12.28 -25.89 -5.74
CA PRO A 53 13.11 -26.86 -5.03
C PRO A 53 14.08 -27.44 -6.05
N VAL A 54 15.38 -27.20 -5.84
CA VAL A 54 16.44 -27.83 -6.63
C VAL A 54 16.20 -29.33 -6.52
N PRO A 55 15.96 -30.05 -7.62
CA PRO A 55 15.74 -31.49 -7.55
C PRO A 55 17.00 -32.16 -6.97
N PRO A 56 16.86 -33.15 -6.07
CA PRO A 56 18.00 -33.83 -5.50
C PRO A 56 18.78 -34.52 -6.64
N ALA A 57 20.07 -34.20 -6.75
CA ALA A 57 21.00 -34.93 -7.60
C ALA A 57 21.12 -36.35 -7.05
N TYR A 58 20.60 -37.31 -7.81
CA TYR A 58 20.94 -38.73 -7.67
C TYR A 58 22.30 -38.98 -8.33
#